data_AF-A0A9E5RN25-F1
#
_entry.id   AF-A0A9E5RN25-F1
#
_cell.length_a   1.000
_cell.length_b   1.000
_cell.length_c   1.000
_cell.angle_alpha   90.00
_cell.angle_beta   90.00
_cell.angle_gamma   90.00
#
_symmetry.space_group_name_H-M   'P 1'
#
loop_
_entity.id
_entity.type
_entity.pdbx_description
1 polymer ?
#
loop_
_entity_poly.entity_id
_entity_poly.type
_entity_poly.pdbx_seq_one_letter_code
_entity_poly.pdbx_strand_id
1 'polypeptide(L)'
;LLLGTLIRVEPVLRFAGPALLVAGLLIFVIRPVGAWVSTLGDRFHPTTRLLFGWFGIRGVGSLYYLSYAYGEGLENQAGEMIGWITYITIIISVVLHGISATPMMNWYEKNVGKSRLKQAD
;
A
#
# COMPACT_ATOMS: atom_id res chain seq x y z
N LEU A 1 -0.93 19.02 4.92
CA LEU A 1 -0.71 19.70 6.22
C LEU A 1 -1.97 19.67 7.10
N LEU A 2 -3.15 20.09 6.61
CA LEU A 2 -4.42 20.03 7.37
C LEU A 2 -4.84 18.61 7.85
N LEU A 3 -4.52 17.57 7.09
CA LEU A 3 -4.78 16.17 7.50
C LEU A 3 -3.85 15.69 8.62
N GLY A 4 -2.62 16.19 8.66
CA GLY A 4 -1.67 15.85 9.73
C GLY A 4 -2.00 16.55 11.05
N THR A 5 -2.61 17.73 10.99
CA THR A 5 -3.05 18.49 12.18
C THR A 5 -4.32 17.94 12.82
N LEU A 6 -5.08 17.09 12.12
CA LEU A 6 -6.30 16.44 12.62
C LEU A 6 -6.03 15.09 13.30
N ILE A 7 -4.77 14.67 13.41
CA ILE A 7 -4.39 13.43 14.09
C ILE A 7 -4.60 13.63 15.60
N ARG A 8 -5.81 13.31 16.09
CA ARG A 8 -6.05 13.05 17.50
C ARG A 8 -5.46 11.70 17.88
N VAL A 9 -4.83 11.64 19.04
CA VAL A 9 -4.15 10.43 19.52
C VAL A 9 -5.16 9.37 19.97
N GLU A 10 -6.27 9.78 20.58
CA GLU A 10 -7.29 8.85 21.09
C GLU A 10 -7.95 7.99 19.99
N PRO A 11 -8.44 8.54 18.87
CA PRO A 11 -9.01 7.73 17.80
C PRO A 11 -7.98 6.85 17.10
N VAL A 12 -6.73 7.33 16.96
CA VAL A 12 -5.66 6.53 16.37
C VAL A 12 -5.43 5.26 17.19
N LEU A 13 -5.31 5.38 18.51
CA LEU A 13 -5.14 4.22 19.39
C LEU A 13 -6.36 3.31 19.36
N ARG A 14 -7.57 3.88 19.32
CA ARG A 14 -8.83 3.12 19.27
C ARG A 14 -8.95 2.26 18.01
N PHE A 15 -8.53 2.79 16.86
CA PHE A 15 -8.69 2.13 15.56
C PHE A 15 -7.39 1.52 15.00
N ALA A 16 -6.28 1.61 15.73
CA ALA A 16 -4.98 1.07 15.31
C ALA A 16 -5.05 -0.43 15.01
N GLY A 17 -5.70 -1.23 15.86
CA GLY A 17 -5.81 -2.68 15.67
C GLY A 17 -6.45 -3.06 14.33
N PRO A 18 -7.70 -2.64 14.06
CA PRO A 18 -8.36 -2.85 12.77
C PRO A 18 -7.56 -2.26 11.60
N ALA A 19 -7.00 -1.06 11.76
CA ALA A 19 -6.22 -0.41 10.71
C ALA A 19 -4.94 -1.19 10.36
N LEU A 20 -4.22 -1.71 11.36
CA LEU A 20 -3.02 -2.53 11.15
C LEU A 20 -3.36 -3.85 10.44
N LEU A 21 -4.47 -4.49 10.83
CA LEU A 21 -4.95 -5.70 10.14
C LEU A 21 -5.28 -5.42 8.67
N VAL A 22 -6.05 -4.36 8.44
CA VAL A 22 -6.45 -3.93 7.09
C VAL A 22 -5.20 -3.56 6.28
N ALA A 23 -4.33 -2.69 6.78
CA ALA A 23 -3.09 -2.30 6.11
C ALA A 23 -2.19 -3.51 5.82
N GLY A 24 -2.00 -4.40 6.79
CA GLY A 24 -1.17 -5.59 6.65
C GLY A 24 -1.70 -6.53 5.56
N LEU A 25 -3.00 -6.86 5.60
CA LEU A 25 -3.62 -7.72 4.59
C LEU A 25 -3.53 -7.09 3.21
N LEU A 26 -3.77 -5.79 3.12
CA LEU A 26 -3.79 -5.04 1.88
C LEU A 26 -2.40 -4.91 1.22
N ILE A 27 -1.35 -4.73 2.02
CA ILE A 27 0.04 -4.54 1.56
C ILE A 27 0.72 -5.87 1.30
N PHE A 28 0.61 -6.84 2.22
CA PHE A 28 1.40 -8.07 2.17
C PHE A 28 0.69 -9.25 1.50
N VAL A 29 -0.63 -9.21 1.36
CA VAL A 29 -1.40 -10.35 0.81
C VAL A 29 -2.14 -9.95 -0.45
N ILE A 30 -3.10 -9.03 -0.33
CA ILE A 30 -4.02 -8.70 -1.44
C ILE A 30 -3.25 -8.12 -2.62
N ARG A 31 -2.30 -7.21 -2.39
CA ARG A 31 -1.53 -6.58 -3.48
C ARG A 31 -0.59 -7.56 -4.19
N PRO A 32 0.27 -8.31 -3.48
CA PRO A 32 1.15 -9.29 -4.11
C PRO A 32 0.36 -10.36 -4.87
N VAL A 33 -0.70 -10.89 -4.27
CA VAL A 33 -1.57 -11.88 -4.95
C VAL A 33 -2.20 -11.28 -6.20
N GLY A 34 -2.75 -10.07 -6.12
CA GLY A 34 -3.33 -9.39 -7.28
C GLY A 34 -2.34 -9.16 -8.41
N ALA A 35 -1.10 -8.75 -8.11
CA ALA A 35 -0.03 -8.57 -9.10
C ALA A 35 0.43 -9.89 -9.71
N TRP A 36 0.45 -10.97 -8.92
CA TRP A 36 0.76 -12.31 -9.42
C TRP A 36 -0.32 -12.81 -10.36
N VAL A 37 -1.59 -12.67 -9.99
CA VAL A 37 -2.73 -13.04 -10.82
C VAL A 37 -2.74 -12.23 -12.12
N SER A 38 -2.46 -10.92 -12.05
CA SER A 38 -2.45 -10.05 -13.25
C SER A 38 -1.29 -10.34 -14.20
N THR A 39 -0.27 -11.07 -13.76
CA THR A 39 0.90 -11.44 -14.58
C THR A 39 0.94 -12.94 -14.92
N LEU A 40 -0.18 -13.65 -14.68
CA LEU A 40 -0.35 -15.02 -15.15
C LEU A 40 -0.30 -15.05 -16.68
N GLY A 41 0.66 -15.79 -17.24
CA GLY A 41 0.91 -15.87 -18.68
C GLY A 41 2.16 -15.11 -19.14
N ASP A 42 2.68 -14.18 -18.35
CA ASP A 42 3.86 -13.40 -18.71
C ASP A 42 5.17 -14.05 -18.26
N ARG A 43 6.24 -13.91 -19.05
CA ARG A 43 7.60 -14.41 -18.71
C ARG A 43 8.40 -13.44 -17.84
N PHE A 44 7.78 -12.83 -16.83
CA PHE A 44 8.49 -11.95 -15.90
C PHE A 44 9.28 -12.76 -14.86
N HIS A 45 10.51 -12.29 -14.55
CA HIS A 45 11.28 -12.81 -13.43
C HIS A 45 10.49 -12.66 -12.11
N PRO A 46 10.52 -13.65 -11.19
CA PRO A 46 9.76 -13.60 -9.94
C PRO A 46 10.00 -12.32 -9.12
N THR A 47 11.25 -11.83 -9.13
CA THR A 47 11.64 -10.56 -8.49
C THR A 47 10.88 -9.37 -9.05
N THR A 48 10.68 -9.31 -10.37
CA THR A 48 9.91 -8.25 -11.03
C THR A 48 8.44 -8.32 -10.63
N ARG A 49 7.86 -9.52 -10.53
CA ARG A 49 6.47 -9.72 -10.07
C ARG A 49 6.28 -9.27 -8.61
N LEU A 50 7.25 -9.57 -7.74
CA LEU A 50 7.25 -9.09 -6.36
C LEU A 50 7.30 -7.56 -6.29
N LEU A 51 8.11 -6.91 -7.13
CA LEU A 51 8.14 -5.45 -7.20
C LEU A 51 6.81 -4.84 -7.67
N PHE A 52 6.15 -5.46 -8.65
CA PHE A 52 4.82 -5.01 -9.10
C PHE A 52 3.78 -5.12 -7.97
N GLY A 53 3.87 -6.17 -7.15
CA GLY A 53 3.06 -6.33 -5.96
C GLY A 53 3.38 -5.28 -4.90
N TRP A 54 4.66 -5.01 -4.67
CA TRP A 54 5.12 -4.12 -3.61
C TRP A 54 4.90 -2.65 -3.95
N PHE A 55 5.23 -2.15 -5.14
CA PHE A 55 5.12 -0.71 -5.45
C PHE A 55 3.69 -0.20 -5.68
N GLY A 56 2.67 -0.95 -5.28
CA GLY A 56 1.27 -0.55 -5.30
C GLY A 56 0.88 0.38 -4.14
N ILE A 57 1.54 1.54 -4.03
CA ILE A 57 1.31 2.51 -2.95
C ILE A 57 -0.16 2.91 -2.89
N ARG A 58 -0.79 2.77 -1.72
CA ARG A 58 -2.11 3.33 -1.46
C ARG A 58 -2.01 4.82 -1.18
N GLY A 59 -2.93 5.61 -1.71
CA GLY A 59 -2.81 7.05 -1.66
C GLY A 59 -4.14 7.78 -1.83
N VAL A 60 -4.04 8.90 -2.54
CA VAL A 60 -5.07 9.94 -2.68
C VAL A 60 -6.40 9.40 -3.19
N GLY A 61 -6.40 8.36 -4.03
CA GLY A 61 -7.64 7.73 -4.52
C GLY A 61 -8.53 7.19 -3.39
N SER A 62 -7.94 6.61 -2.34
CA SER A 62 -8.71 6.15 -1.17
C SER A 62 -9.35 7.32 -0.41
N LEU A 63 -8.67 8.47 -0.35
CA LEU A 63 -9.23 9.68 0.25
C LEU A 63 -10.37 10.27 -0.60
N TYR A 64 -10.25 10.18 -1.93
CA TYR A 64 -11.33 10.57 -2.83
C TYR A 64 -12.59 9.75 -2.57
N TYR A 65 -12.49 8.42 -2.55
CA TYR A 65 -13.64 7.55 -2.27
C TYR A 65 -14.19 7.71 -0.86
N LEU A 66 -13.33 7.94 0.12
CA LEU A 66 -13.77 8.25 1.48
C LEU A 66 -14.56 9.57 1.53
N SER A 67 -14.07 10.60 0.86
CA SER A 67 -14.73 11.92 0.80
C SER A 67 -16.04 11.84 0.03
N TYR A 68 -16.07 11.08 -1.06
CA TYR A 68 -17.29 10.77 -1.80
C TYR A 68 -18.31 10.05 -0.92
N ALA A 69 -17.90 8.99 -0.21
CA ALA A 69 -18.78 8.25 0.67
C ALA A 69 -19.34 9.13 1.81
N TYR A 70 -18.52 10.02 2.39
CA TYR A 70 -19.00 11.02 3.34
C TYR A 70 -20.08 11.92 2.74
N GLY A 71 -19.91 12.35 1.48
CA GLY A 71 -20.94 13.12 0.76
C GLY A 71 -22.23 12.36 0.49
N GLU A 72 -22.17 11.02 0.40
CA GLU A 72 -23.31 10.12 0.18
C GLU A 72 -23.93 9.59 1.49
N GLY A 73 -23.62 10.20 2.64
CA GLY A 73 -24.24 9.87 3.92
C GLY A 73 -23.50 8.82 4.76
N LEU A 74 -22.22 8.57 4.49
CA LEU A 74 -21.38 7.78 5.39
C LEU A 74 -21.13 8.55 6.69
N GLU A 75 -22.00 8.41 7.68
CA GLU A 75 -21.92 9.20 8.91
C GLU A 75 -21.77 8.32 10.16
N ASN A 76 -21.83 8.96 11.34
CA ASN A 76 -21.81 8.32 12.65
C ASN A 76 -20.50 7.56 12.95
N GLN A 77 -20.56 6.65 13.94
CA GLN A 77 -19.41 5.85 14.39
C GLN A 77 -18.80 5.01 13.26
N ALA A 78 -19.61 4.55 12.30
CA ALA A 78 -19.13 3.79 11.15
C ALA A 78 -18.28 4.65 10.21
N GLY A 79 -18.75 5.86 9.89
CA GLY A 79 -17.99 6.81 9.09
C GLY A 79 -16.66 7.18 9.76
N GLU A 80 -16.69 7.54 11.05
CA GLU A 80 -15.48 7.84 11.82
C GLU A 80 -14.48 6.67 11.78
N MET A 81 -14.94 5.45 12.05
CA MET A 81 -14.09 4.25 12.04
C MET A 81 -13.46 4.01 10.67
N ILE A 82 -14.25 4.04 9.60
CA ILE A 82 -13.77 3.83 8.22
C ILE A 82 -12.78 4.93 7.83
N GLY A 83 -13.06 6.17 8.24
CA GLY A 83 -12.16 7.30 8.05
C GLY A 83 -10.80 7.06 8.69
N TRP A 84 -10.76 6.75 9.99
CA TRP A 84 -9.51 6.51 10.70
C TRP A 84 -8.74 5.30 10.18
N ILE A 85 -9.42 4.19 9.88
CA ILE A 85 -8.79 3.02 9.26
C ILE A 85 -8.14 3.40 7.93
N THR A 86 -8.84 4.17 7.09
CA THR A 86 -8.33 4.63 5.80
C THR A 86 -7.12 5.53 5.98
N TYR A 87 -7.18 6.52 6.87
CA TYR A 87 -6.06 7.42 7.15
C TYR A 87 -4.82 6.68 7.65
N ILE A 88 -4.96 5.83 8.67
CA ILE A 88 -3.85 5.07 9.24
C ILE A 88 -3.24 4.14 8.19
N THR A 89 -4.08 3.47 7.40
CA THR A 89 -3.63 2.58 6.32
C THR A 89 -2.80 3.34 5.27
N ILE A 90 -3.24 4.54 4.87
CA ILE A 90 -2.50 5.37 3.92
C ILE A 90 -1.16 5.81 4.51
N ILE A 91 -1.13 6.26 5.76
CA ILE A 91 0.11 6.67 6.43
C ILE A 91 1.11 5.50 6.46
N ILE A 92 0.66 4.32 6.91
CA ILE A 92 1.50 3.11 6.94
C ILE A 92 2.01 2.78 5.54
N SER A 93 1.13 2.80 4.54
CA SER A 93 1.51 2.53 3.15
C SER A 93 2.56 3.52 2.66
N VAL A 94 2.33 4.83 2.78
CA VAL A 94 3.25 5.85 2.26
C VAL A 94 4.61 5.77 2.95
N VAL A 95 4.63 5.61 4.27
CA VAL A 95 5.89 5.49 5.04
C VAL A 95 6.64 4.22 4.64
N LEU A 96 5.96 3.07 4.65
CA LEU A 96 6.59 1.77 4.38
C LEU A 96 7.16 1.72 2.95
N HIS A 97 6.41 2.20 1.96
CA HIS A 97 6.86 2.20 0.57
C HIS A 97 7.90 3.29 0.31
N GLY A 98 7.75 4.47 0.92
CA GLY A 98 8.72 5.56 0.80
C GLY A 98 10.10 5.17 1.31
N ILE A 99 10.16 4.53 2.49
CA ILE A 99 11.43 4.06 3.08
C ILE A 99 12.01 2.89 2.27
N SER A 100 11.17 1.98 1.78
CA SER A 100 11.65 0.79 1.05
C SER A 100 11.96 1.02 -0.43
N ALA A 101 11.55 2.14 -1.04
CA ALA A 101 11.69 2.34 -2.48
C ALA A 101 13.14 2.28 -2.98
N THR A 102 14.00 3.15 -2.45
CA THR A 102 15.42 3.22 -2.84
C THR A 102 16.19 1.91 -2.57
N PRO A 103 16.16 1.31 -1.37
CA PRO A 103 16.91 0.08 -1.12
C PRO A 103 16.43 -1.09 -1.98
N MET A 104 15.13 -1.18 -2.25
CA MET A 104 14.57 -2.28 -3.01
C MET A 104 14.86 -2.16 -4.51
N MET A 105 14.89 -0.94 -5.07
CA MET A 105 15.31 -0.74 -6.45
C MET A 105 16.80 -1.06 -6.65
N ASN A 106 17.66 -0.65 -5.72
CA ASN A 106 19.08 -0.99 -5.75
C ASN A 106 19.30 -2.52 -5.68
N TRP A 107 18.48 -3.23 -4.90
CA TRP A 107 18.52 -4.69 -4.86
C TRP A 107 18.01 -5.32 -6.16
N TYR A 108 16.96 -4.78 -6.76
CA TYR A 108 16.43 -5.25 -8.04
C TYR A 108 17.45 -5.18 -9.17
N GLU A 109 18.11 -4.04 -9.32
CA GLU A 109 19.15 -3.83 -10.35
C GLU A 109 20.29 -4.84 -10.21
N LYS A 110 20.73 -5.13 -8.98
CA LYS A 110 21.77 -6.12 -8.72
C LYS A 110 21.37 -7.54 -9.12
N ASN A 111 20.11 -7.94 -8.92
CA ASN A 111 19.67 -9.32 -9.17
C ASN A 111 19.22 -9.55 -10.62
N VAL A 112 18.49 -8.59 -11.20
CA VAL A 112 18.01 -8.69 -12.58
C VAL A 112 19.09 -8.26 -13.58
N GLY A 113 19.94 -7.28 -13.24
CA GLY A 113 21.09 -6.91 -14.07
C GLY A 113 22.07 -8.08 -14.25
N LYS A 114 22.34 -8.85 -13.18
CA LYS A 114 23.15 -10.08 -13.27
C LYS A 114 22.52 -11.16 -14.13
N SER A 115 21.19 -11.30 -14.12
CA SER A 115 20.49 -12.31 -14.91
C SER A 115 20.45 -11.99 -16.41
N ARG A 116 20.47 -10.70 -16.80
CA ARG A 116 20.59 -10.30 -18.22
C ARG A 116 21.99 -10.52 -18.77
N LEU A 117 23.02 -10.24 -17.98
CA LEU A 117 24.41 -10.46 -18.40
C LEU A 117 24.69 -11.95 -18.65
N LYS A 118 24.19 -12.83 -17.78
CA LYS A 118 24.34 -14.29 -17.93
C LYS A 118 23.54 -14.92 -19.08
N GLN A 119 22.64 -14.18 -19.73
CA GLN A 119 21.89 -14.62 -20.93
C GLN A 119 22.51 -14.10 -22.23
N ALA A 120 23.43 -13.14 -22.14
CA ALA A 120 24.12 -12.56 -23.29
C ALA A 120 25.48 -13.24 -23.57
N ASP A 121 25.90 -14.14 -22.66
CA ASP A 121 27.06 -15.05 -22.77
C ASP A 121 26.59 -16.46 -23.15
#